data_AF-A0A4R4EKJ9-F1
#
_entry.id   AF-A0A4R4EKJ9-F1
#
_cell.length_a   1.000
_cell.length_b   1.000
_cell.length_c   1.000
_cell.angle_alpha   90.00
_cell.angle_beta   90.00
_cell.angle_gamma   90.00
#
_symmetry.space_group_name_H-M   'P 1'
#
loop_
_entity.id
_entity.type
_entity.pdbx_description
1 polymer ?
#
loop_
_entity_poly.entity_id
_entity_poly.type
_entity_poly.pdbx_seq_one_letter_code
_entity_poly.pdbx_strand_id
1 'polypeptide(L)'
;MIFDLFQITGGVILAFGWIPQIIQILRTKSVEDLNRRTFWSLFTGIGLMEVYAIKLGIDGVGYAFLFTNTLSLILMIIILILIARFRQKN
;
A
#
# COMPACT_ATOMS: atom_id res chain seq x y z
N MET A 1 6.22 21.34 -8.86
CA MET A 1 6.09 21.91 -7.50
C MET A 1 4.68 21.77 -6.92
N ILE A 2 3.64 22.45 -7.45
CA ILE A 2 2.28 22.32 -6.86
C ILE A 2 1.65 20.92 -7.03
N PHE A 3 1.83 20.30 -8.20
CA PHE A 3 1.36 18.93 -8.42
C PHE A 3 2.11 17.90 -7.59
N ASP A 4 3.42 18.10 -7.37
CA ASP A 4 4.20 17.23 -6.48
C ASP A 4 3.72 17.34 -5.04
N LEU A 5 3.31 18.53 -4.60
CA LEU A 5 2.70 18.71 -3.28
C LEU A 5 1.39 17.93 -3.19
N PHE A 6 0.50 18.04 -4.18
CA PHE A 6 -0.73 17.25 -4.22
C PHE A 6 -0.45 15.74 -4.27
N GLN A 7 0.56 15.31 -5.03
CA GLN A 7 0.97 13.91 -5.11
C GLN A 7 1.46 13.40 -3.76
N ILE A 8 2.34 14.15 -3.09
CA ILE A 8 2.86 13.78 -1.77
C ILE A 8 1.72 13.77 -0.76
N THR A 9 0.94 14.85 -0.64
CA THR A 9 -0.16 14.94 0.34
C THR A 9 -1.21 13.85 0.11
N GLY A 10 -1.69 13.69 -1.12
CA GLY A 10 -2.69 12.68 -1.48
C GLY A 10 -2.15 11.27 -1.28
N GLY A 11 -0.94 10.98 -1.76
CA GLY A 11 -0.31 9.66 -1.62
C GLY A 11 -0.03 9.31 -0.17
N VAL A 12 0.37 10.27 0.65
CA VAL A 12 0.57 10.10 2.10
C VAL A 12 -0.76 9.82 2.80
N ILE A 13 -1.84 10.55 2.49
CA ILE A 13 -3.18 10.28 3.04
C ILE A 13 -3.64 8.86 2.69
N LEU A 14 -3.49 8.45 1.43
CA LEU A 14 -3.86 7.10 0.99
C LEU A 14 -3.03 6.02 1.68
N ALA A 15 -1.72 6.22 1.79
CA ALA A 15 -0.82 5.30 2.47
C ALA A 15 -1.19 5.18 3.97
N PHE A 16 -1.33 6.30 4.68
CA PHE A 16 -1.69 6.30 6.09
C PHE A 16 -3.10 5.75 6.35
N GLY A 17 -4.00 5.82 5.38
CA GLY A 17 -5.31 5.17 5.42
C GLY A 17 -5.26 3.67 5.68
N TRP A 18 -4.13 3.00 5.38
CA TRP A 18 -3.91 1.59 5.68
C TRP A 18 -3.52 1.31 7.14
N ILE A 19 -3.03 2.30 7.89
CA ILE A 19 -2.60 2.11 9.28
C ILE A 19 -3.74 1.65 10.21
N PRO A 20 -4.95 2.26 10.18
CA PRO A 20 -6.07 1.77 10.97
C PRO A 20 -6.39 0.29 10.72
N GLN A 21 -6.30 -0.16 9.47
CA GLN A 21 -6.52 -1.58 9.11
C GLN A 21 -5.44 -2.48 9.70
N ILE A 22 -4.17 -2.07 9.66
CA ILE A 22 -3.06 -2.78 10.30
C ILE A 22 -3.29 -2.89 11.81
N ILE A 23 -3.63 -1.78 12.46
CA ILE A 23 -3.91 -1.73 13.90
C ILE A 23 -5.09 -2.64 14.25
N GLN A 24 -6.16 -2.64 13.45
CA GLN A 24 -7.33 -3.48 13.67
C GLN A 24 -6.98 -4.97 13.61
N ILE A 25 -6.22 -5.40 12.59
CA ILE A 25 -5.80 -6.80 12.46
C ILE A 25 -4.92 -7.21 13.65
N LEU A 26 -3.98 -6.36 14.07
CA LEU A 26 -3.09 -6.65 15.20
C LEU A 26 -3.83 -6.72 16.54
N ARG A 27 -4.82 -5.84 16.76
CA ARG A 27 -5.62 -5.81 17.99
C ARG A 27 -6.61 -6.97 18.07
N THR A 28 -7.38 -7.20 17.01
CA THR A 28 -8.44 -8.22 16.99
C THR A 28 -7.91 -9.62 16.70
N LYS A 29 -6.74 -9.72 16.05
CA LYS A 29 -6.16 -10.97 15.54
C LYS A 29 -7.12 -11.73 14.60
N SER A 30 -8.11 -11.05 14.03
CA SER A 30 -9.09 -11.62 13.10
C SER A 30 -9.00 -10.94 11.73
N VAL A 31 -9.21 -11.75 10.69
CA VAL A 31 -9.19 -11.34 9.27
C VAL A 31 -10.33 -12.00 8.47
N GLU A 32 -11.35 -12.49 9.18
CA GLU A 32 -12.48 -13.24 8.62
C GLU A 32 -13.31 -12.39 7.67
N ASP A 33 -13.61 -11.15 8.06
CA ASP A 33 -14.36 -10.19 7.25
C ASP A 33 -13.56 -9.62 6.06
N LEU A 34 -12.25 -9.90 6.00
CA LEU A 34 -11.38 -9.38 4.95
C LEU A 34 -11.35 -10.31 3.74
N ASN A 35 -11.82 -9.81 2.60
CA ASN A 35 -11.73 -10.51 1.32
C ASN A 35 -10.27 -10.49 0.80
N ARG A 36 -9.59 -11.64 0.93
CA ARG A 36 -8.21 -11.82 0.46
C ARG A 36 -8.00 -11.45 -1.02
N ARG A 37 -9.00 -11.65 -1.89
CA ARG A 37 -8.87 -11.34 -3.33
C ARG A 37 -8.72 -9.84 -3.54
N THR A 38 -9.45 -9.02 -2.78
CA THR A 38 -9.34 -7.56 -2.83
C THR A 38 -7.93 -7.11 -2.53
N PHE A 39 -7.32 -7.60 -1.44
CA PHE A 39 -5.95 -7.21 -1.07
C PHE A 39 -4.90 -7.69 -2.08
N TRP A 40 -5.08 -8.87 -2.67
CA TRP A 40 -4.20 -9.32 -3.76
C TRP A 40 -4.35 -8.50 -5.04
N SER A 41 -5.58 -8.10 -5.40
CA SER A 41 -5.82 -7.20 -6.53
C SER A 41 -5.19 -5.82 -6.30
N LEU A 42 -5.34 -5.27 -5.10
CA LEU A 42 -4.70 -4.00 -4.72
C LEU A 42 -3.18 -4.10 -4.75
N PHE A 43 -2.61 -5.16 -4.18
CA PHE A 43 -1.16 -5.42 -4.25
C PHE A 43 -0.66 -5.51 -5.68
N THR A 44 -1.38 -6.22 -6.55
CA THR A 44 -1.01 -6.35 -7.97
C THR A 44 -1.05 -4.98 -8.66
N GLY A 45 -2.11 -4.21 -8.46
CA GLY A 45 -2.24 -2.86 -9.02
C GLY A 45 -1.13 -1.92 -8.54
N ILE A 46 -0.89 -1.86 -7.22
CA ILE A 46 0.17 -1.01 -6.64
C ILE A 46 1.55 -1.47 -7.12
N GLY A 47 1.78 -2.78 -7.25
CA GLY A 47 3.03 -3.34 -7.77
C GLY A 47 3.27 -2.96 -9.24
N LEU A 48 2.25 -3.01 -10.09
CA LEU A 48 2.36 -2.52 -11.47
C LEU A 48 2.67 -1.02 -11.52
N MET A 49 2.02 -0.24 -10.66
CA MET A 49 2.27 1.19 -10.51
C MET A 49 3.69 1.48 -9.99
N GLU A 50 4.26 0.61 -9.16
CA GLU A 50 5.64 0.74 -8.66
C GLU A 50 6.65 0.58 -9.79
N VAL A 51 6.47 -0.43 -10.65
CA VAL A 51 7.33 -0.63 -11.83
C VAL A 51 7.29 0.61 -12.73
N TYR A 52 6.10 1.17 -12.94
CA TYR A 52 5.94 2.42 -13.69
C TYR A 52 6.63 3.61 -12.98
N ALA A 53 6.46 3.73 -11.67
CA ALA A 53 7.07 4.79 -10.88
C ALA A 53 8.61 4.75 -10.90
N ILE A 54 9.18 3.54 -10.82
CA ILE A 54 10.63 3.32 -10.94
C ILE A 54 11.13 3.81 -12.30
N LYS A 55 10.41 3.48 -13.38
CA LYS A 55 10.76 3.95 -14.72
C LYS A 55 10.76 5.48 -14.80
N LEU A 56 9.74 6.14 -14.26
CA LEU A 56 9.71 7.61 -14.17
C LEU A 56 10.92 8.16 -13.40
N GLY A 57 11.25 7.55 -12.25
CA GLY A 57 12.39 7.94 -11.44
C GLY A 57 13.73 7.81 -12.19
N ILE A 58 13.92 6.74 -12.97
CA ILE A 58 15.08 6.55 -13.84
C ILE A 58 15.15 7.65 -14.91
N ASP A 59 14.01 8.05 -15.46
CA ASP A 59 13.90 9.13 -16.45
C ASP A 59 14.07 10.53 -15.83
N GLY A 60 14.34 10.60 -14.52
CA GLY A 60 14.62 11.85 -13.80
C GLY A 60 13.38 12.61 -13.34
N VAL A 61 12.19 11.98 -13.39
CA VAL A 61 10.90 12.62 -13.09
C VAL A 61 10.07 11.78 -12.11
N GLY A 62 8.97 12.33 -11.58
CA GLY A 62 7.98 11.54 -10.84
C GLY A 62 8.44 10.99 -9.48
N TYR A 63 9.51 11.52 -8.88
CA TYR A 63 10.02 11.05 -7.58
C TYR A 63 8.98 11.09 -6.45
N ALA A 64 8.08 12.08 -6.46
CA ALA A 64 6.96 12.15 -5.51
C ALA A 64 6.00 10.96 -5.65
N PHE A 65 5.70 10.56 -6.89
CA PHE A 65 4.87 9.40 -7.18
C PHE A 65 5.58 8.11 -6.78
N LEU A 66 6.86 7.96 -7.12
CA LEU A 66 7.69 6.83 -6.68
C LEU A 66 7.69 6.70 -5.16
N PHE A 67 8.04 7.76 -4.42
CA PHE A 67 8.06 7.74 -2.96
C PHE A 67 6.72 7.28 -2.35
N THR A 68 5.61 7.85 -2.81
CA THR A 68 4.28 7.55 -2.25
C THR A 68 3.77 6.16 -2.66
N ASN A 69 4.09 5.68 -3.86
CA ASN A 69 3.73 4.35 -4.31
C ASN A 69 4.56 3.26 -3.59
N THR A 70 5.87 3.50 -3.39
CA THR A 70 6.73 2.60 -2.61
C THR A 70 6.20 2.46 -1.18
N LEU A 71 5.83 3.56 -0.53
CA LEU A 71 5.23 3.54 0.81
C LEU A 71 3.93 2.72 0.85
N SER A 72 3.05 2.92 -0.14
CA SER A 72 1.79 2.17 -0.26
C SER A 72 2.03 0.67 -0.47
N LEU A 73 3.03 0.31 -1.29
CA LEU A 73 3.39 -1.08 -1.54
C LEU A 73 3.89 -1.77 -0.28
N ILE A 74 4.75 -1.11 0.49
CA ILE A 74 5.25 -1.64 1.77
C ILE A 74 4.08 -1.91 2.74
N LEU A 75 3.17 -0.95 2.90
CA LEU A 75 2.01 -1.11 3.79
C LEU A 75 1.07 -2.23 3.32
N MET A 76 0.85 -2.36 2.01
CA MET A 76 0.06 -3.44 1.44
C MET A 76 0.70 -4.82 1.67
N ILE A 77 2.02 -4.93 1.53
CA ILE A 77 2.78 -6.15 1.86
C ILE A 77 2.60 -6.50 3.35
N ILE A 78 2.72 -5.52 4.25
CA ILE A 78 2.48 -5.73 5.68
C ILE A 78 1.08 -6.27 5.92
N ILE A 79 0.05 -5.68 5.30
CA ILE A 79 -1.34 -6.17 5.44
C ILE A 79 -1.47 -7.60 4.94
N LEU A 80 -0.91 -7.94 3.77
CA LEU A 80 -0.96 -9.31 3.24
C LEU A 80 -0.27 -10.32 4.15
N ILE A 81 0.88 -9.96 4.75
CA ILE A 81 1.58 -10.80 5.72
C ILE A 81 0.70 -11.04 6.95
N LEU A 82 0.05 -9.99 7.47
CA LEU A 82 -0.86 -10.11 8.62
C LEU A 82 -2.09 -10.96 8.28
N ILE A 83 -2.67 -10.76 7.08
CA ILE A 83 -3.76 -11.58 6.55
C ILE A 83 -3.36 -13.05 6.47
N ALA A 84 -2.17 -13.37 5.96
CA ALA A 84 -1.70 -14.74 5.87
C ALA A 84 -1.49 -15.36 7.26
N ARG A 85 -0.88 -14.61 8.19
CA ARG A 85 -0.57 -15.05 9.55
C ARG A 85 -1.81 -15.36 10.38
N PHE A 86 -2.81 -14.47 10.38
CA PHE A 86 -3.99 -14.64 11.22
C PHE A 86 -5.08 -15.54 10.61
N ARG A 87 -5.02 -15.81 9.31
CA ARG A 87 -5.95 -16.73 8.65
C ARG A 87 -5.60 -18.20 8.87
N GLN A 88 -4.34 -18.52 9.14
CA GLN A 88 -3.92 -19.89 9.52
C GLN A 88 -4.29 -20.25 10.96
N LYS A 89 -4.63 -19.24 11.78
CA LYS A 89 -4.97 -19.42 13.19
C LYS A 89 -6.48 -19.68 13.42
N ASN A 90 -7.31 -19.34 12.44
CA ASN A 90 -8.74 -19.60 12.42
C ASN A 90 -9.03 -20.82 11.55
#